data_AF-A0A954X0M1-F1
#
_entry.id   AF-A0A954X0M1-F1
#
_cell.length_a   1.000
_cell.length_b   1.000
_cell.length_c   1.000
_cell.angle_alpha   90.00
_cell.angle_beta   90.00
_cell.angle_gamma   90.00
#
_symmetry.space_group_name_H-M   'P 1'
#
loop_
_entity.id
_entity.type
_entity.pdbx_description
1 polymer ?
#
loop_
_entity_poly.entity_id
_entity_poly.type
_entity_poly.pdbx_seq_one_letter_code
_entity_poly.pdbx_strand_id
1 'polypeptide(L)'
;MRHWICYSFCVALMGCCAVSRADSEWPQWRGPSADGHAAGKLPTNWSVSDVAWRTELPGRGQSSPVIWSDRIFLTAASEDGGQRIVMCLRRSDGELLWQKTVSETAEPEPLHKMNTFASATCATDGERVVAFFGRGGLHALDFDGNVLWSRELGEFAGPWGTGASPIIVGDLVIQNCDA
;
A
#
# COMPACT_ATOMS: atom_id res chain seq x y z
N MET A 1 -33.87 -62.66 11.16
CA MET A 1 -32.94 -61.75 11.85
C MET A 1 -32.11 -61.01 10.80
N ARG A 2 -32.15 -59.67 10.87
CA ARG A 2 -31.22 -58.64 10.32
C ARG A 2 -30.96 -58.57 8.81
N HIS A 3 -31.71 -57.67 8.16
CA HIS A 3 -31.35 -57.01 6.90
C HIS A 3 -30.38 -55.86 7.20
N TRP A 4 -29.35 -55.67 6.38
CA TRP A 4 -28.44 -54.52 6.46
C TRP A 4 -28.63 -53.68 5.19
N ILE A 5 -29.05 -52.42 5.37
CA ILE A 5 -29.19 -51.43 4.30
C ILE A 5 -27.96 -50.54 4.37
N CYS A 6 -27.10 -50.58 3.34
CA CYS A 6 -26.00 -49.64 3.18
C CYS A 6 -26.54 -48.34 2.57
N TYR A 7 -26.65 -47.28 3.36
CA TYR A 7 -26.84 -45.93 2.83
C TYR A 7 -25.47 -45.38 2.40
N SER A 8 -25.28 -45.25 1.08
CA SER A 8 -24.11 -44.57 0.52
C SER A 8 -24.32 -43.06 0.64
N PHE A 9 -23.52 -42.41 1.49
CA PHE A 9 -23.56 -40.96 1.69
C PHE A 9 -22.66 -40.30 0.63
N CYS A 10 -23.23 -39.87 -0.49
CA CYS A 10 -22.51 -39.05 -1.47
C CYS A 10 -22.31 -37.64 -0.91
N VAL A 11 -21.14 -37.37 -0.35
CA VAL A 11 -20.69 -35.99 -0.06
C VAL A 11 -20.34 -35.33 -1.39
N ALA A 12 -21.22 -34.48 -1.90
CA ALA A 12 -20.90 -33.60 -3.01
C ALA A 12 -19.85 -32.59 -2.55
N LEU A 13 -18.59 -32.81 -2.93
CA LEU A 13 -17.52 -31.82 -2.87
C LEU A 13 -17.87 -30.70 -3.85
N MET A 14 -18.58 -29.69 -3.35
CA MET A 14 -18.75 -28.42 -4.02
C MET A 14 -17.38 -27.73 -3.99
N GLY A 15 -16.59 -28.00 -5.03
CA GLY A 15 -15.30 -27.34 -5.24
C GLY A 15 -15.53 -25.85 -5.40
N CYS A 16 -15.36 -25.10 -4.33
CA CYS A 16 -15.18 -23.66 -4.41
C CYS A 16 -13.94 -23.41 -5.27
N CYS A 17 -14.14 -23.04 -6.53
CA CYS A 17 -13.11 -22.38 -7.30
C CYS A 17 -12.74 -21.10 -6.55
N ALA A 18 -11.70 -21.16 -5.73
CA ALA A 18 -11.06 -19.97 -5.21
C ALA A 18 -10.53 -19.22 -6.44
N VAL A 19 -11.22 -18.16 -6.85
CA VAL A 19 -10.65 -17.18 -7.76
C VAL A 19 -9.38 -16.68 -7.07
N SER A 20 -8.23 -16.93 -7.68
CA SER A 20 -6.95 -16.43 -7.21
C SER A 20 -7.06 -14.91 -7.07
N ARG A 21 -7.09 -14.40 -5.83
CA ARG A 21 -7.11 -12.95 -5.56
C ARG A 21 -5.83 -12.27 -6.01
N ALA A 22 -4.76 -13.03 -6.27
CA ALA A 22 -3.42 -12.50 -6.54
C ALA A 22 -3.33 -11.65 -7.82
N ASP A 23 -4.20 -11.86 -8.82
CA ASP A 23 -4.07 -11.17 -10.11
C ASP A 23 -4.59 -9.71 -10.09
N SER A 24 -5.33 -9.30 -9.05
CA SER A 24 -5.86 -7.93 -8.94
C SER A 24 -5.16 -7.04 -7.92
N GLU A 25 -4.26 -7.60 -7.11
CA GLU A 25 -3.58 -6.88 -6.03
C GLU A 25 -2.20 -6.36 -6.44
N TRP A 26 -1.81 -5.25 -5.85
CA TRP A 26 -0.51 -4.62 -6.02
C TRP A 26 0.03 -4.20 -4.64
N PRO A 27 0.45 -5.16 -3.80
CA PRO A 27 0.62 -4.92 -2.36
C PRO A 27 1.83 -4.07 -1.97
N GLN A 28 2.78 -3.84 -2.88
CA GLN A 28 4.06 -3.21 -2.57
C GLN A 28 4.68 -2.56 -3.81
N TRP A 29 5.80 -1.86 -3.61
CA TRP A 29 6.61 -1.33 -4.70
C TRP A 29 6.96 -2.43 -5.72
N ARG A 30 6.76 -2.14 -7.01
CA ARG A 30 6.90 -3.11 -8.13
C ARG A 30 5.96 -4.32 -8.09
N GLY A 31 4.90 -4.28 -7.30
CA GLY A 31 3.79 -5.23 -7.41
C GLY A 31 4.03 -6.58 -6.72
N PRO A 32 3.18 -7.58 -6.99
CA PRO A 32 3.10 -8.81 -6.20
C PRO A 32 4.38 -9.66 -6.24
N SER A 33 5.12 -9.64 -7.34
CA SER A 33 6.40 -10.34 -7.52
C SER A 33 7.62 -9.41 -7.40
N ALA A 34 7.42 -8.13 -7.06
CA ALA A 34 8.47 -7.10 -6.99
C ALA A 34 9.27 -6.88 -8.29
N ASP A 35 8.75 -7.31 -9.45
CA ASP A 35 9.41 -7.20 -10.76
C ASP A 35 8.83 -6.08 -11.66
N GLY A 36 7.71 -5.46 -11.26
CA GLY A 36 7.05 -4.38 -11.98
C GLY A 36 6.13 -4.85 -13.13
N HIS A 37 5.77 -6.14 -13.21
CA HIS A 37 4.87 -6.65 -14.23
C HIS A 37 3.42 -6.75 -13.74
N ALA A 38 2.50 -6.21 -14.53
CA ALA A 38 1.08 -6.46 -14.39
C ALA A 38 0.67 -7.62 -15.30
N ALA A 39 -0.21 -8.50 -14.81
CA ALA A 39 -0.82 -9.54 -15.63
C ALA A 39 -1.94 -8.97 -16.53
N GLY A 40 -2.27 -9.70 -17.60
CA GLY A 40 -3.42 -9.40 -18.44
C GLY A 40 -3.13 -8.54 -19.67
N LYS A 41 -4.19 -8.21 -20.42
CA LYS A 41 -4.13 -7.37 -21.61
C LYS A 41 -4.49 -5.94 -21.23
N LEU A 42 -3.54 -5.03 -21.39
CA LEU A 42 -3.74 -3.60 -21.15
C LEU A 42 -4.14 -2.88 -22.44
N PRO A 43 -4.95 -1.81 -22.38
CA PRO A 43 -5.27 -1.01 -23.54
C PRO A 43 -4.00 -0.35 -24.10
N THR A 44 -3.68 -0.65 -25.36
CA THR A 44 -2.52 -0.04 -26.06
C THR A 44 -2.88 1.26 -26.77
N ASN A 45 -4.17 1.59 -26.84
CA ASN A 45 -4.70 2.86 -27.33
C ASN A 45 -5.65 3.41 -26.26
N TRP A 46 -5.41 4.64 -25.82
CA TRP A 46 -6.25 5.32 -24.84
C TRP A 46 -6.19 6.84 -25.06
N SER A 47 -7.18 7.53 -24.53
CA SER A 47 -7.37 8.98 -24.59
C SER A 47 -7.96 9.49 -23.29
N VAL A 48 -8.09 10.81 -23.15
CA VAL A 48 -8.69 11.43 -21.96
C VAL A 48 -10.13 10.95 -21.71
N SER A 49 -10.88 10.58 -22.77
CA SER A 49 -12.24 10.04 -22.60
C SER A 49 -12.28 8.62 -22.02
N ASP A 50 -11.15 7.91 -21.99
CA ASP A 50 -11.03 6.57 -21.40
C ASP A 50 -10.65 6.62 -19.91
N VAL A 51 -10.44 7.81 -19.34
CA VAL A 51 -10.14 8.00 -17.92
C VAL A 51 -11.37 7.65 -17.09
N ALA A 52 -11.29 6.57 -16.30
CA ALA A 52 -12.38 6.12 -15.45
C ALA A 52 -12.72 7.14 -14.35
N TRP A 53 -11.70 7.73 -13.73
CA TRP A 53 -11.83 8.77 -12.72
C TRP A 53 -10.50 9.51 -12.54
N ARG A 54 -10.57 10.68 -11.92
CA ARG A 54 -9.40 11.47 -11.51
C ARG A 54 -9.70 12.13 -10.16
N THR A 55 -8.74 12.02 -9.25
CA THR A 55 -8.81 12.60 -7.91
C THR A 55 -7.64 13.54 -7.71
N GLU A 56 -7.91 14.76 -7.24
CA GLU A 56 -6.89 15.65 -6.75
C GLU A 56 -6.43 15.17 -5.36
N LEU A 57 -5.13 14.96 -5.18
CA LEU A 57 -4.57 14.45 -3.95
C LEU A 57 -3.99 15.60 -3.12
N PRO A 58 -4.20 15.61 -1.79
CA PRO A 58 -3.57 16.59 -0.92
C PRO A 58 -2.08 16.26 -0.75
N GLY A 59 -1.27 17.32 -0.65
CA GLY A 59 0.16 17.21 -0.40
C GLY A 59 0.98 16.71 -1.60
N ARG A 60 2.23 16.36 -1.32
CA ARG A 60 3.24 16.00 -2.30
C ARG A 60 3.88 14.66 -1.93
N GLY A 61 4.08 13.80 -2.92
CA GLY A 61 4.71 12.49 -2.74
C GLY A 61 5.18 11.90 -4.06
N GLN A 62 6.01 10.87 -4.00
CA GLN A 62 6.51 10.10 -5.16
C GLN A 62 6.19 8.61 -5.08
N SER A 63 5.45 8.17 -4.06
CA SER A 63 5.02 6.78 -3.93
C SER A 63 4.21 6.30 -5.13
N SER A 64 4.36 5.03 -5.46
CA SER A 64 3.44 4.32 -6.34
C SER A 64 2.19 3.91 -5.57
N PRO A 65 1.03 3.73 -6.24
CA PRO A 65 -0.17 3.21 -5.60
C PRO A 65 0.04 1.77 -5.14
N VAL A 66 -0.36 1.49 -3.90
CA VAL A 66 -0.54 0.12 -3.39
C VAL A 66 -2.01 -0.23 -3.48
N ILE A 67 -2.34 -1.37 -4.07
CA ILE A 67 -3.71 -1.77 -4.34
C ILE A 67 -4.01 -3.06 -3.58
N TRP A 68 -5.10 -3.03 -2.80
CA TRP A 68 -5.66 -4.22 -2.20
C TRP A 68 -7.19 -4.19 -2.24
N SER A 69 -7.78 -5.09 -3.00
CA SER A 69 -9.20 -5.16 -3.31
C SER A 69 -9.71 -3.82 -3.88
N ASP A 70 -10.65 -3.15 -3.22
CA ASP A 70 -11.20 -1.86 -3.64
C ASP A 70 -10.53 -0.66 -2.94
N ARG A 71 -9.31 -0.85 -2.43
CA ARG A 71 -8.53 0.17 -1.71
C ARG A 71 -7.25 0.49 -2.47
N ILE A 72 -6.93 1.78 -2.54
CA ILE A 72 -5.65 2.30 -3.02
C ILE A 72 -5.00 3.06 -1.88
N PHE A 73 -3.80 2.66 -1.48
CA PHE A 73 -3.01 3.36 -0.47
C PHE A 73 -1.87 4.15 -1.11
N LEU A 74 -1.66 5.37 -0.62
CA LEU A 74 -0.63 6.29 -1.07
C LEU A 74 0.01 7.01 0.13
N THR A 75 1.23 7.49 -0.06
CA THR A 75 1.91 8.34 0.91
C THR A 75 2.08 9.75 0.36
N ALA A 76 1.91 10.75 1.22
CA ALA A 76 2.15 12.14 0.90
C ALA A 76 2.79 12.86 2.09
N ALA A 77 3.24 14.08 1.85
CA ALA A 77 3.63 15.03 2.86
C ALA A 77 3.00 16.39 2.55
N SER A 78 2.84 17.24 3.56
CA SER A 78 2.48 18.65 3.32
C SER A 78 3.57 19.35 2.50
N GLU A 79 3.22 20.45 1.82
CA GLU A 79 4.14 21.19 0.94
C GLU A 79 5.41 21.66 1.66
N ASP A 80 5.28 22.05 2.93
CA ASP A 80 6.39 22.45 3.79
C ASP A 80 7.17 21.26 4.37
N GLY A 81 6.67 20.02 4.18
CA GLY A 81 7.24 18.84 4.80
C GLY A 81 7.00 18.74 6.30
N GLY A 82 6.09 19.52 6.89
CA GLY A 82 5.77 19.40 8.31
C GLY A 82 5.02 18.11 8.64
N GLN A 83 4.16 17.62 7.73
CA GLN A 83 3.29 16.47 7.96
C GLN A 83 3.66 15.28 7.06
N ARG A 84 3.58 14.06 7.59
CA ARG A 84 3.68 12.79 6.85
C ARG A 84 2.31 12.12 6.86
N ILE A 85 1.81 11.78 5.69
CA ILE A 85 0.41 11.42 5.47
C ILE A 85 0.35 10.06 4.77
N VAL A 86 -0.47 9.16 5.32
CA VAL A 86 -0.96 7.99 4.59
C VAL A 86 -2.41 8.26 4.19
N MET A 87 -2.78 7.93 2.97
CA MET A 87 -4.15 8.10 2.48
C MET A 87 -4.67 6.82 1.87
N CYS A 88 -5.99 6.66 1.92
CA CYS A 88 -6.71 5.59 1.27
C CYS A 88 -7.80 6.13 0.36
N LEU A 89 -7.82 5.66 -0.87
CA LEU A 89 -8.85 5.93 -1.85
C LEU A 89 -9.62 4.66 -2.17
N ARG A 90 -10.87 4.82 -2.62
CA ARG A 90 -11.63 3.73 -3.23
C ARG A 90 -11.19 3.55 -4.68
N ARG A 91 -10.89 2.32 -5.07
CA ARG A 91 -10.39 2.02 -6.42
C ARG A 91 -11.47 2.21 -7.48
N SER A 92 -12.73 1.94 -7.16
CA SER A 92 -13.83 1.98 -8.13
C SER A 92 -14.12 3.37 -8.69
N ASP A 93 -13.95 4.42 -7.89
CA ASP A 93 -14.37 5.80 -8.24
C ASP A 93 -13.36 6.89 -7.84
N GLY A 94 -12.27 6.52 -7.17
CA GLY A 94 -11.25 7.47 -6.73
C GLY A 94 -11.64 8.30 -5.50
N GLU A 95 -12.73 7.97 -4.80
CA GLU A 95 -13.13 8.69 -3.58
C GLU A 95 -12.04 8.58 -2.50
N LEU A 96 -11.61 9.71 -1.93
CA LEU A 96 -10.73 9.72 -0.76
C LEU A 96 -11.53 9.24 0.46
N LEU A 97 -11.25 8.02 0.92
CA LEU A 97 -11.93 7.40 2.05
C LEU A 97 -11.42 7.94 3.38
N TRP A 98 -10.10 8.08 3.49
CA TRP A 98 -9.46 8.68 4.66
C TRP A 98 -8.05 9.18 4.34
N GLN A 99 -7.59 10.10 5.18
CA GLN A 99 -6.21 10.54 5.26
C GLN A 99 -5.77 10.59 6.73
N LYS A 100 -4.53 10.18 7.00
CA LYS A 100 -3.98 10.12 8.35
C LYS A 100 -2.59 10.75 8.37
N THR A 101 -2.45 11.85 9.12
CA THR A 101 -1.14 12.35 9.52
C THR A 101 -0.54 11.41 10.55
N VAL A 102 0.57 10.75 10.21
CA VAL A 102 1.25 9.74 11.05
C VAL A 102 2.49 10.29 11.75
N SER A 103 3.03 11.40 11.24
CA SER A 103 4.11 12.17 11.87
C SER A 103 3.95 13.65 11.53
N GLU A 104 4.30 14.51 12.48
CA GLU A 104 4.24 15.96 12.33
C GLU A 104 5.45 16.60 13.02
N THR A 105 6.07 17.58 12.37
CA THR A 105 7.22 18.34 12.87
C THR A 105 7.17 19.78 12.38
N ALA A 106 7.61 20.72 13.21
CA ALA A 106 7.83 22.10 12.79
C ALA A 106 9.19 22.28 12.07
N GLU A 107 10.09 21.31 12.18
CA GLU A 107 11.47 21.37 11.67
C GLU A 107 11.77 20.15 10.79
N PRO A 108 11.26 20.12 9.55
CA PRO A 108 11.55 19.04 8.61
C PRO A 108 13.02 18.98 8.25
N GLU A 109 13.51 17.76 8.02
CA GLU A 109 14.88 17.49 7.60
C GLU A 109 15.20 18.09 6.22
N PRO A 110 16.47 18.41 5.93
CA PRO A 110 16.88 18.82 4.59
C PRO A 110 16.56 17.76 3.55
N LEU A 111 16.16 18.20 2.35
CA LEU A 111 15.69 17.31 1.30
C LEU A 111 16.19 17.78 -0.08
N HIS A 112 16.65 16.84 -0.89
CA HIS A 112 17.12 17.11 -2.24
C HIS A 112 15.92 17.42 -3.14
N LYS A 113 16.07 18.36 -4.07
CA LYS A 113 14.99 18.84 -4.97
C LYS A 113 14.28 17.74 -5.79
N MET A 114 14.96 16.61 -6.03
CA MET A 114 14.42 15.48 -6.78
C MET A 114 13.68 14.47 -5.90
N ASN A 115 13.69 14.67 -4.58
CA ASN A 115 13.08 13.79 -3.60
C ASN A 115 11.87 14.49 -2.95
N THR A 116 11.07 13.72 -2.22
CA THR A 116 9.94 14.18 -1.39
C THR A 116 10.06 13.57 0.00
N PHE A 117 9.37 14.15 0.97
CA PHE A 117 9.25 13.57 2.31
C PHE A 117 8.37 12.30 2.37
N ALA A 118 7.81 11.87 1.23
CA ALA A 118 6.90 10.75 1.08
C ALA A 118 7.19 9.98 -0.23
N SER A 119 8.47 9.66 -0.45
CA SER A 119 8.91 8.98 -1.68
C SER A 119 8.79 7.47 -1.61
N ALA A 120 8.98 6.89 -0.43
CA ALA A 120 8.82 5.46 -0.22
C ALA A 120 7.36 5.04 -0.46
N THR A 121 7.15 4.07 -1.35
CA THR A 121 5.85 3.41 -1.51
C THR A 121 5.56 2.57 -0.27
N CYS A 122 4.34 2.66 0.29
CA CYS A 122 3.90 1.80 1.39
C CYS A 122 3.82 0.31 0.98
N ALA A 123 3.50 -0.57 1.91
CA ALA A 123 3.26 -1.99 1.65
C ALA A 123 2.06 -2.50 2.45
N THR A 124 1.39 -3.54 1.98
CA THR A 124 0.27 -4.19 2.69
C THR A 124 0.34 -5.71 2.61
N ASP A 125 -0.07 -6.36 3.69
CA ASP A 125 -0.33 -7.80 3.78
C ASP A 125 -1.82 -8.15 3.55
N GLY A 126 -2.65 -7.13 3.27
CA GLY A 126 -4.10 -7.25 3.15
C GLY A 126 -4.89 -7.02 4.43
N GLU A 127 -4.21 -6.83 5.56
CA GLU A 127 -4.81 -6.48 6.86
C GLU A 127 -4.29 -5.13 7.37
N ARG A 128 -3.02 -4.84 7.10
CA ARG A 128 -2.25 -3.70 7.60
C ARG A 128 -1.61 -2.97 6.43
N VAL A 129 -1.36 -1.68 6.61
CA VAL A 129 -0.58 -0.85 5.69
C VAL A 129 0.62 -0.30 6.44
N VAL A 130 1.81 -0.52 5.89
CA VAL A 130 3.08 -0.08 6.48
C VAL A 130 3.70 0.99 5.60
N ALA A 131 3.97 2.17 6.16
CA ALA A 131 4.53 3.31 5.46
C ALA A 131 5.77 3.85 6.18
N PHE A 132 6.80 4.21 5.40
CA PHE A 132 8.06 4.74 5.88
C PHE A 132 8.28 6.16 5.36
N PHE A 133 8.77 7.04 6.21
CA PHE A 133 8.94 8.45 5.93
C PHE A 133 10.32 8.98 6.36
N GLY A 134 11.36 8.14 6.36
CA GLY A 134 12.69 8.52 6.83
C GLY A 134 12.67 8.91 8.31
N ARG A 135 13.12 10.14 8.62
CA ARG A 135 13.07 10.71 9.98
C ARG A 135 11.63 10.81 10.51
N GLY A 136 10.64 10.88 9.63
CA GLY A 136 9.22 10.81 9.99
C GLY A 136 8.80 9.45 10.56
N GLY A 137 9.63 8.41 10.44
CA GLY A 137 9.41 7.11 11.07
C GLY A 137 8.74 6.07 10.14
N LEU A 138 8.54 4.89 10.72
CA LEU A 138 7.86 3.74 10.14
C LEU A 138 6.55 3.50 10.91
N HIS A 139 5.44 3.42 10.20
CA HIS A 139 4.10 3.33 10.80
C HIS A 139 3.32 2.19 10.18
N ALA A 140 2.61 1.43 11.02
CA ALA A 140 1.58 0.51 10.57
C ALA A 140 0.20 1.04 10.93
N LEU A 141 -0.71 0.92 9.98
CA LEU A 141 -2.12 1.26 10.12
C LEU A 141 -2.97 0.04 9.77
N ASP A 142 -4.19 -0.01 10.28
CA ASP A 142 -5.24 -0.86 9.69
C ASP A 142 -5.84 -0.19 8.43
N PHE A 143 -6.77 -0.89 7.78
CA PHE A 143 -7.43 -0.42 6.55
C PHE A 143 -8.43 0.72 6.78
N ASP A 144 -8.76 1.03 8.04
CA ASP A 144 -9.61 2.15 8.44
C ASP A 144 -8.77 3.39 8.82
N GLY A 145 -7.44 3.31 8.71
CA GLY A 145 -6.52 4.41 8.97
C GLY A 145 -6.17 4.60 10.45
N ASN A 146 -6.48 3.62 11.31
CA ASN A 146 -6.04 3.65 12.70
C ASN A 146 -4.58 3.21 12.79
N VAL A 147 -3.76 3.99 13.48
CA VAL A 147 -2.35 3.64 13.69
C VAL A 147 -2.28 2.50 14.71
N LEU A 148 -1.71 1.37 14.28
CA LEU A 148 -1.47 0.20 15.12
C LEU A 148 -0.16 0.35 15.90
N TRP A 149 0.88 0.86 15.23
CA TRP A 149 2.15 1.18 15.86
C TRP A 149 2.96 2.18 15.02
N SER A 150 3.90 2.86 15.69
CA SER A 150 4.90 3.74 15.09
C SER A 150 6.30 3.40 15.63
N ARG A 151 7.34 3.56 14.81
CA ARG A 151 8.75 3.38 15.19
C ARG A 151 9.60 4.46 14.54
N GLU A 152 10.43 5.11 15.34
CA GLU A 152 11.50 5.97 14.85
C GLU A 152 12.72 5.11 14.52
N LEU A 153 13.30 5.29 13.34
CA LEU A 153 14.42 4.45 12.84
C LEU A 153 15.75 5.21 12.77
N GLY A 154 15.78 6.50 13.15
CA GLY A 154 16.98 7.35 13.19
C GLY A 154 16.85 8.63 12.37
N GLU A 155 17.96 9.37 12.26
CA GLU A 155 17.97 10.72 11.68
C GLU A 155 18.33 10.80 10.18
N PHE A 156 18.84 9.72 9.58
CA PHE A 156 19.17 9.64 8.14
C PHE A 156 19.99 10.84 7.63
N ALA A 157 21.31 10.79 7.85
CA ALA A 157 22.19 11.92 7.55
C ALA A 157 22.26 12.25 6.05
N GLY A 158 22.43 13.53 5.74
CA GLY A 158 22.66 14.01 4.39
C GLY A 158 21.40 14.58 3.73
N PRO A 159 21.55 15.33 2.63
CA PRO A 159 20.45 16.05 2.02
C PRO A 159 19.65 15.21 1.02
N TRP A 160 20.03 13.96 0.76
CA TRP A 160 19.46 13.17 -0.34
C TRP A 160 18.02 12.73 -0.08
N GLY A 161 17.67 12.49 1.18
CA GLY A 161 16.37 11.99 1.62
C GLY A 161 16.22 10.49 1.38
N THR A 162 15.23 9.87 2.03
CA THR A 162 15.00 8.43 1.92
C THR A 162 14.12 8.08 0.71
N GLY A 163 14.24 6.84 0.23
CA GLY A 163 13.42 6.36 -0.90
C GLY A 163 13.12 4.86 -0.86
N ALA A 164 13.80 4.08 -0.01
CA ALA A 164 13.55 2.66 0.10
C ALA A 164 12.16 2.38 0.68
N SER A 165 11.36 1.60 -0.05
CA SER A 165 10.06 1.12 0.41
C SER A 165 10.18 -0.01 1.44
N PRO A 166 9.31 -0.07 2.47
CA PRO A 166 9.19 -1.24 3.32
C PRO A 166 8.67 -2.43 2.52
N ILE A 167 9.02 -3.63 2.97
CA ILE A 167 8.41 -4.89 2.53
C ILE A 167 7.94 -5.69 3.73
N ILE A 168 6.88 -6.46 3.56
CA ILE A 168 6.33 -7.36 4.59
C ILE A 168 6.67 -8.80 4.20
N VAL A 169 7.31 -9.53 5.11
CA VAL A 169 7.72 -10.93 4.90
C VAL A 169 7.29 -11.73 6.11
N GLY A 170 6.19 -12.47 5.98
CA GLY A 170 5.59 -13.17 7.12
C GLY A 170 5.13 -12.18 8.18
N ASP A 171 5.63 -12.32 9.41
CA ASP A 171 5.38 -11.43 10.55
C ASP A 171 6.42 -10.29 10.67
N LEU A 172 7.35 -10.17 9.71
CA LEU A 172 8.42 -9.18 9.71
C LEU A 172 8.12 -8.03 8.77
N VAL A 173 8.52 -6.82 9.20
CA VAL A 173 8.71 -5.68 8.31
C VAL A 173 10.21 -5.48 8.11
N ILE A 174 10.64 -5.44 6.84
CA ILE A 174 12.03 -5.17 6.46
C ILE A 174 12.08 -3.77 5.85
N GLN A 175 12.93 -2.91 6.40
CA GLN A 175 13.16 -1.56 5.93
C GLN A 175 14.67 -1.33 5.75
N ASN A 176 15.07 -0.92 4.55
CA ASN A 176 16.43 -0.40 4.36
C ASN A 176 16.48 1.04 4.87
N CYS A 177 17.44 1.31 5.75
CA CYS A 177 17.59 2.57 6.44
C CYS A 177 18.79 3.37 5.89
N ASP A 178 18.77 3.65 4.58
CA ASP A 178 19.75 4.49 3.90
C ASP A 178 19.17 5.86 3.52
N ALA A 179 20.08 6.81 3.29
CA ALA A 179 19.82 8.20 2.92
C ALA A 179 20.62 8.55 1.67
#